data_AF-A0A949GLL1-F1
#
_entry.id   AF-A0A949GLL1-F1
#
_cell.length_a   1.000
_cell.length_b   1.000
_cell.length_c   1.000
_cell.angle_alpha   90.00
_cell.angle_beta   90.00
_cell.angle_gamma   90.00
#
_symmetry.space_group_name_H-M   'P 1'
#
loop_
_entity.id
_entity.type
_entity.pdbx_description
1 polymer ?
#
loop_
_entity_poly.entity_id
_entity_poly.type
_entity_poly.pdbx_seq_one_letter_code
_entity_poly.pdbx_strand_id
1 'polypeptide(L)' 'MQIIVRDNNIDQALKALKKKMQREGIFREMKLRGHYEKPSEKRARERAEAIRRYRKLQRKRMQREGLLPK' A
#
# COMPACT_ATOMS: atom_id res chain seq x y z
N MET A 1 10.65 -12.07 -3.83
CA MET A 1 10.86 -10.71 -4.39
C MET A 1 12.34 -10.54 -4.71
N GLN A 2 12.72 -10.32 -5.97
CA GLN A 2 14.13 -10.16 -6.38
C GLN A 2 14.36 -8.75 -6.94
N ILE A 3 15.58 -8.22 -6.74
CA ILE A 3 16.05 -6.94 -7.29
C ILE A 3 17.42 -7.11 -7.89
N ILE A 4 17.59 -6.59 -9.10
CA ILE A 4 18.85 -6.55 -9.82
C ILE A 4 19.55 -5.25 -9.45
N VAL A 5 20.75 -5.36 -8.88
CA VAL A 5 21.61 -4.21 -8.62
C VAL A 5 22.33 -3.87 -9.93
N ARG A 6 22.27 -2.60 -10.33
CA ARG A 6 23.03 -2.08 -11.48
C ARG A 6 24.12 -1.15 -10.96
N ASP A 7 25.28 -1.18 -11.61
CA ASP A 7 26.39 -0.25 -11.38
C ASP A 7 26.88 -0.17 -9.92
N ASN A 8 26.82 -1.31 -9.21
CA ASN A 8 27.19 -1.44 -7.81
C ASN A 8 26.46 -0.47 -6.84
N ASN A 9 25.33 0.10 -7.26
CA ASN A 9 24.56 1.06 -6.47
C ASN A 9 23.57 0.34 -5.53
N ILE A 10 24.11 -0.12 -4.41
CA ILE A 10 23.38 -0.94 -3.41
C ILE A 10 22.31 -0.12 -2.69
N ASP A 11 22.58 1.13 -2.34
CA ASP A 11 21.63 1.99 -1.62
C ASP A 11 20.35 2.25 -2.42
N GLN A 12 20.48 2.47 -3.72
CA GLN A 12 19.32 2.69 -4.58
C GLN A 12 18.51 1.39 -4.74
N ALA A 13 19.18 0.24 -4.86
CA ALA A 13 18.53 -1.06 -4.91
C ALA A 13 17.76 -1.37 -3.61
N LEU A 14 18.33 -1.06 -2.44
CA LEU A 14 17.66 -1.21 -1.14
C LEU A 14 16.46 -0.28 -1.00
N LYS A 15 16.57 0.98 -1.43
CA LYS A 15 15.44 1.92 -1.46
C LYS A 15 14.33 1.42 -2.39
N ALA A 16 14.68 0.90 -3.55
CA ALA A 16 13.73 0.30 -4.49
C ALA A 16 13.04 -0.94 -3.90
N LEU A 17 13.78 -1.79 -3.19
CA LEU A 17 13.26 -2.95 -2.46
C LEU A 17 12.22 -2.52 -1.45
N LYS A 18 12.60 -1.61 -0.54
CA LYS A 18 11.71 -1.10 0.50
C LYS A 18 10.43 -0.51 -0.10
N LYS A 19 10.56 0.27 -1.18
CA LYS A 19 9.41 0.88 -1.87
C LYS A 19 8.50 -0.18 -2.52
N LYS A 20 9.08 -1.25 -3.08
CA LYS A 20 8.31 -2.36 -3.67
C LYS A 20 7.59 -3.18 -2.57
N MET A 21 8.24 -3.48 -1.45
CA MET A 21 7.62 -4.19 -0.31
C MET A 21 6.48 -3.37 0.30
N GLN A 22 6.65 -2.04 0.39
CA GLN A 22 5.61 -1.14 0.86
C GLN A 22 4.40 -1.09 -0.09
N ARG A 23 4.62 -1.14 -1.41
CA ARG A 23 3.53 -1.20 -2.40
C ARG A 23 2.78 -2.53 -2.34
N GLU A 24 3.51 -3.63 -2.20
CA GLU A 24 2.94 -4.98 -2.04
C GLU A 24 2.23 -5.14 -0.68
N GLY A 25 2.43 -4.23 0.26
CA GLY A 25 1.71 -4.22 1.54
C GLY A 25 2.21 -5.27 2.53
N ILE A 26 3.35 -5.90 2.28
CA ILE A 26 3.92 -6.98 3.08
C ILE A 26 4.05 -6.57 4.55
N PHE A 27 4.57 -5.37 4.84
CA PHE A 27 4.69 -4.87 6.21
C PHE A 27 3.34 -4.69 6.92
N ARG A 28 2.29 -4.37 6.16
CA ARG A 28 0.94 -4.23 6.70
C ARG A 28 0.36 -5.60 7.03
N GLU A 29 0.57 -6.58 6.17
CA GLU A 29 0.18 -7.96 6.44
C GLU A 29 0.93 -8.56 7.63
N MET A 30 2.24 -8.32 7.73
CA MET A 30 3.04 -8.77 8.87
C MET A 30 2.47 -8.23 10.20
N LYS A 31 2.10 -6.95 10.25
CA LYS A 31 1.49 -6.35 11.44
C LYS A 31 0.10 -6.91 11.75
N LEU A 32 -0.71 -7.16 10.72
CA LEU A 32 -2.06 -7.71 10.86
C LEU A 32 -2.06 -9.19 11.29
N ARG A 33 -1.05 -9.97 10.89
CA ARG A 33 -0.92 -11.39 11.24
C ARG A 33 -0.22 -11.65 12.57
N GLY A 34 0.26 -10.61 13.25
CA GLY A 34 0.97 -10.74 14.53
C GLY A 34 0.09 -11.17 15.71
N HIS A 35 -1.23 -11.09 15.58
CA HIS A 35 -2.19 -11.53 16.59
C HIS A 35 -3.44 -12.11 15.92
N TYR A 36 -4.15 -12.98 16.63
CA TYR A 36 -5.45 -13.45 16.19
C TYR A 36 -6.45 -12.29 16.23
N GLU A 37 -7.20 -12.13 15.14
CA GLU A 37 -8.23 -11.12 15.04
C GLU A 37 -9.58 -11.79 14.79
N LYS A 38 -10.60 -11.35 15.52
CA LYS A 38 -11.91 -11.96 15.44
C LYS A 38 -12.51 -11.79 14.04
N PRO A 39 -13.23 -12.78 13.49
CA PRO A 39 -13.80 -12.69 12.14
C PRO A 39 -14.76 -11.51 11.93
N SER A 40 -15.41 -11.02 12.99
CA SER A 40 -16.26 -9.82 12.95
C SER A 40 -15.45 -8.54 12.74
N GLU A 41 -14.33 -8.39 13.46
CA GLU A 41 -13.43 -7.24 13.38
C GLU A 41 -12.71 -7.22 12.03
N LYS A 42 -12.34 -8.40 11.53
CA LYS A 42 -11.80 -8.55 10.18
C LYS A 42 -12.75 -8.04 9.10
N ARG A 43 -14.02 -8.45 9.14
CA ARG A 43 -15.04 -7.96 8.20
C ARG A 43 -15.25 -6.44 8.30
N ALA A 44 -15.26 -5.87 9.51
CA ALA A 44 -15.42 -4.43 9.69
C ALA A 44 -14.24 -3.64 9.09
N ARG A 45 -13.01 -4.10 9.32
CA ARG A 45 -11.79 -3.48 8.80
C ARG A 45 -11.70 -3.58 7.28
N GLU A 46 -12.01 -4.74 6.69
CA GLU A 46 -12.04 -4.91 5.23
C GLU A 46 -13.03 -3.96 4.56
N ARG A 47 -14.24 -3.82 5.12
CA ARG A 47 -15.25 -2.85 4.65
C ARG A 47 -14.75 -1.41 4.73
N ALA A 48 -14.16 -1.03 5.88
CA ALA A 48 -13.61 0.31 6.06
C ALA A 48 -12.44 0.59 5.08
N GLU A 49 -11.58 -0.40 4.83
CA GLU A 49 -10.51 -0.29 3.85
C GLU A 49 -11.01 -0.15 2.42
N ALA A 50 -12.04 -0.90 2.03
CA ALA A 50 -12.66 -0.79 0.71
C ALA A 50 -13.24 0.61 0.48
N ILE A 51 -13.97 1.16 1.46
CA ILE A 51 -14.50 2.52 1.40
C ILE A 51 -13.37 3.56 1.27
N ARG A 52 -12.29 3.42 2.06
CA ARG A 52 -11.12 4.32 1.94
C ARG A 52 -10.45 4.23 0.58
N ARG A 53 -10.30 3.03 0.02
CA ARG A 53 -9.74 2.82 -1.33
C ARG A 53 -10.61 3.48 -2.39
N TYR A 54 -11.92 3.29 -2.33
CA TYR A 54 -12.88 3.92 -3.24
C TYR A 54 -12.80 5.45 -3.18
N ARG A 55 -12.84 6.03 -1.98
CA ARG A 55 -12.71 7.50 -1.79
C ARG A 55 -11.40 8.04 -2.34
N LYS A 56 -10.29 7.31 -2.13
CA LYS A 56 -8.97 7.69 -2.69
C LYS A 56 -8.97 7.65 -4.22
N LEU A 57 -9.61 6.65 -4.83
CA LEU A 57 -9.73 6.55 -6.28
C LEU A 57 -10.55 7.71 -6.85
N GLN A 58 -11.71 8.01 -6.24
CA GLN A 58 -12.56 9.13 -6.63
C GLN A 58 -11.81 10.46 -6.54
N ARG A 59 -11.07 10.71 -5.45
CA ARG A 59 -10.24 11.91 -5.32
C ARG A 59 -9.20 12.03 -6.41
N LYS A 60 -8.50 10.94 -6.76
CA LYS A 60 -7.53 10.93 -7.86
C LYS A 60 -8.19 11.19 -9.22
N ARG A 61 -9.40 10.68 -9.44
CA ARG A 61 -10.18 10.91 -10.65
C ARG A 61 -10.57 12.39 -10.79
N MET A 62 -11.12 12.99 -9.73
CA MET A 62 -11.48 14.40 -9.69
C MET A 62 -10.27 15.32 -9.88
N GLN A 63 -9.10 14.98 -9.31
CA GLN A 63 -7.85 15.71 -9.55
C GLN A 63 -7.38 15.60 -11.01
N ARG A 64 -7.62 14.46 -11.68
CA ARG A 64 -7.30 14.27 -13.11
C ARG A 64 -8.25 15.08 -14.01
N GLU A 65 -9.52 15.14 -13.63
CA GLU A 65 -10.58 15.87 -14.33
C GLU A 65 -10.56 17.38 -14.02
N GLY A 66 -9.61 17.87 -13.22
CA GLY A 66 -9.42 19.31 -12.94
C GLY A 66 -10.42 19.92 -11.95
N LEU A 67 -11.28 19.09 -11.34
CA LEU A 67 -12.33 19.52 -10.42
C LEU A 67 -11.83 19.90 -9.02
N LEU A 68 -10.57 19.58 -8.69
CA LEU A 68 -9.95 19.86 -7.40
C LEU A 68 -8.50 20.36 -7.60
N PRO A 69 -8.08 21.43 -6.90
CA PRO A 69 -6.68 21.86 -6.90
C PRO A 69 -5.78 20.77 -6.32
N LYS A 70 -4.56 20.67 -6.88
CA LYS A 70 -3.56 19.64 -6.56
C LYS A 70 -3.06 19.73 -5.13
#